data_AF-A0A348MXS9-F1
#
_entry.id   AF-A0A348MXS9-F1
#
_cell.length_a   1.000
_cell.length_b   1.000
_cell.length_c   1.000
_cell.angle_alpha   90.00
_cell.angle_beta   90.00
_cell.angle_gamma   90.00
#
_symmetry.space_group_name_H-M   'P 1'
#
loop_
_entity.id
_entity.type
_entity.pdbx_description
1 polymer ?
#
loop_
_entity_poly.entity_id
_entity_poly.type
_entity_poly.pdbx_seq_one_letter_code
_entity_poly.pdbx_strand_id
1 'polypeptide(L)' 'YTCKNYSRSYLHHLDKCNEILGARLNTIHNLRYYQIVMQGLRDAIEQGQLDEFVTEFYQQKDMPVPALESA' A
#
# COMPACT_ATOMS: atom_id res chain seq x y z
N TYR A 1 -9.61 -5.89 -7.59
CA TYR A 1 -10.33 -5.60 -8.84
C TYR A 1 -9.48 -4.71 -9.74
N THR A 2 -9.16 -3.48 -9.32
CA THR A 2 -8.37 -2.52 -10.12
C THR A 2 -7.09 -3.12 -10.71
N CYS A 3 -6.15 -3.59 -9.89
CA CYS A 3 -4.86 -4.11 -10.37
C CYS A 3 -4.93 -5.36 -11.24
N LYS A 4 -6.05 -6.09 -11.23
CA LYS A 4 -6.22 -7.32 -12.03
C LYS A 4 -6.75 -7.04 -13.43
N ASN A 5 -7.51 -5.96 -13.58
CA ASN A 5 -8.30 -5.70 -14.79
C ASN A 5 -7.87 -4.45 -15.55
N TYR A 6 -7.10 -3.55 -14.93
CA TYR A 6 -6.73 -2.26 -15.52
C TYR A 6 -5.23 -2.01 -15.40
N SER A 7 -4.66 -1.43 -16.46
CA SER A 7 -3.26 -1.03 -16.49
C SER A 7 -3.06 0.35 -15.85
N ARG A 8 -1.82 0.65 -15.45
CA ARG A 8 -1.43 1.99 -14.98
C ARG A 8 -1.66 3.07 -16.04
N SER A 9 -1.41 2.76 -17.32
CA SER A 9 -1.64 3.70 -18.43
C SER A 9 -3.12 4.07 -18.58
N TYR A 10 -4.02 3.10 -18.37
CA TYR A 10 -5.45 3.35 -18.42
C TYR A 10 -5.93 4.21 -17.24
N LEU A 11 -5.43 3.94 -16.02
CA LEU A 11 -5.73 4.80 -14.87
C LEU A 11 -5.22 6.24 -15.07
N HIS A 12 -4.03 6.40 -15.66
CA HIS A 12 -3.49 7.71 -16.00
C HIS A 12 -4.35 8.44 -17.05
N HIS A 13 -4.84 7.72 -18.05
CA HIS A 13 -5.76 8.28 -19.04
C HIS A 13 -7.07 8.78 -18.39
N LEU A 14 -7.69 7.98 -17.50
CA LEU A 14 -8.91 8.38 -16.80
C LEU A 14 -8.71 9.63 -15.95
N ASP A 15 -7.57 9.71 -15.25
CA ASP A 15 -7.19 10.87 -14.45
C ASP A 15 -7.01 12.13 -15.34
N LYS A 16 -6.27 11.99 -16.45
CA LYS A 16 -6.09 13.07 -17.45
C LYS A 16 -7.40 13.57 -18.04
N CYS A 17 -8.39 12.70 -18.20
CA CYS A 17 -9.70 13.03 -18.74
C CYS A 17 -10.71 13.52 -17.67
N ASN A 18 -10.32 13.59 -16.39
CA ASN A 18 -11.21 13.91 -15.26
C ASN A 18 -12.43 12.98 -15.15
N GLU A 19 -12.25 11.70 -15.51
CA GLU A 19 -13.31 10.69 -15.42
C GLU A 19 -13.46 10.18 -13.98
N ILE A 20 -14.69 10.22 -13.44
CA ILE A 20 -14.99 9.78 -12.06
C ILE A 20 -14.61 8.32 -11.81
N LEU A 21 -14.59 7.50 -12.87
CA LEU A 21 -14.14 6.11 -12.80
C LEU A 21 -12.69 6.00 -12.33
N GLY A 22 -11.82 6.95 -12.71
CA GLY A 22 -10.42 6.99 -12.27
C GLY A 22 -10.32 7.09 -10.75
N ALA A 23 -11.05 8.05 -10.16
CA ALA A 23 -11.13 8.21 -8.71
C ALA A 23 -11.67 6.94 -8.01
N ARG A 24 -12.70 6.32 -8.58
CA ARG A 24 -13.28 5.08 -8.03
C ARG A 24 -12.28 3.92 -8.04
N LEU A 25 -11.59 3.71 -9.16
CA LEU A 25 -10.62 2.64 -9.31
C LEU A 25 -9.40 2.84 -8.40
N ASN A 26 -8.94 4.08 -8.26
CA ASN A 26 -7.87 4.46 -7.34
C ASN A 26 -8.27 4.20 -5.88
N THR A 27 -9.49 4.55 -5.47
CA THR A 27 -9.99 4.25 -4.12
C THR A 27 -10.02 2.75 -3.86
N ILE A 28 -10.52 1.94 -4.80
CA ILE A 28 -10.53 0.46 -4.67
C ILE A 28 -9.10 -0.09 -4.52
N HIS A 29 -8.14 0.43 -5.30
CA HIS A 29 -6.73 0.06 -5.20
C HIS A 29 -6.14 0.44 -3.83
N ASN A 30 -6.31 1.70 -3.42
CA ASN A 30 -5.75 2.24 -2.20
C ASN A 30 -6.27 1.49 -0.97
N LEU A 31 -7.59 1.31 -0.85
CA LEU A 31 -8.17 0.59 0.28
C LEU A 31 -7.64 -0.85 0.35
N ARG A 32 -7.50 -1.53 -0.80
CA ARG A 32 -6.93 -2.88 -0.82
C ARG A 32 -5.46 -2.88 -0.38
N TYR A 33 -4.67 -1.91 -0.82
CA TYR A 33 -3.27 -1.76 -0.41
C TYR A 33 -3.17 -1.53 1.11
N TYR A 34 -3.95 -0.60 1.66
CA TYR A 34 -3.97 -0.34 3.11
C TYR A 34 -4.37 -1.58 3.91
N GLN A 35 -5.35 -2.35 3.45
CA GLN A 35 -5.73 -3.61 4.10
C GLN A 35 -4.59 -4.63 4.12
N ILE A 36 -3.79 -4.71 3.04
CA ILE A 36 -2.63 -5.61 2.97
C ILE A 36 -1.55 -5.16 3.95
N VAL A 37 -1.21 -3.87 3.97
CA VAL A 37 -0.22 -3.32 4.92
C VAL A 37 -0.64 -3.59 6.36
N MET A 38 -1.90 -3.32 6.70
CA MET A 38 -2.42 -3.53 8.06
C MET A 38 -2.49 -5.02 8.44
N GLN A 39 -2.72 -5.91 7.47
CA GLN A 39 -2.65 -7.35 7.72
C GLN A 39 -1.21 -7.78 8.02
N GLY A 40 -0.23 -7.36 7.20
CA GLY A 40 1.18 -7.66 7.44
C GLY A 40 1.68 -7.15 8.80
N LEU A 41 1.24 -5.96 9.23
CA LEU A 41 1.52 -5.46 10.58
C LEU A 41 0.97 -6.38 11.67
N ARG A 42 -0.29 -6.82 11.56
CA ARG A 42 -0.88 -7.74 12.54
C ARG A 42 -0.14 -9.07 12.59
N ASP A 43 0.14 -9.63 11.41
CA ASP A 43 0.85 -10.91 11.29
C ASP A 43 2.27 -10.82 11.89
N ALA A 44 2.97 -9.70 11.67
CA ALA A 44 4.30 -9.45 12.22
C ALA A 44 4.28 -9.27 13.74
N ILE A 45 3.25 -8.62 14.29
CA ILE A 45 3.07 -8.51 15.75
C ILE A 45 2.83 -9.90 16.37
N GLU A 46 1.95 -10.71 15.77
CA GLU A 46 1.68 -12.07 16.26
C GLU A 46 2.92 -12.98 16.23
N GLN A 47 3.83 -12.74 15.29
CA GLN A 47 5.07 -13.50 15.13
C GLN A 47 6.27 -12.90 15.87
N GLY A 48 6.13 -11.73 16.50
CA GLY A 48 7.24 -11.01 17.13
C GLY A 48 8.29 -10.48 16.15
N GLN A 49 7.90 -10.23 14.90
CA GLN A 49 8.76 -9.80 13.78
C GLN A 49 8.43 -8.38 13.29
N LEU A 50 7.88 -7.53 14.18
CA LEU A 50 7.46 -6.18 13.81
C LEU A 50 8.62 -5.33 13.27
N ASP A 51 9.79 -5.42 13.89
CA ASP A 51 10.96 -4.60 13.52
C ASP A 51 11.45 -4.90 12.10
N GLU A 52 11.45 -6.18 11.72
CA GLU A 52 11.80 -6.64 10.37
C GLU A 52 10.78 -6.11 9.36
N PHE A 53 9.48 -6.28 9.64
CA PHE A 53 8.41 -5.79 8.76
C PHE A 53 8.50 -4.27 8.54
N VAL A 54 8.74 -3.49 9.60
CA VAL A 54 8.87 -2.03 9.49
C VAL A 54 10.12 -1.67 8.68
N THR A 55 11.25 -2.32 8.95
CA THR A 55 12.50 -2.08 8.23
C THR A 55 12.31 -2.29 6.73
N GLU A 56 11.73 -3.43 6.33
CA GLU A 56 11.43 -3.73 4.93
C GLU A 56 10.46 -2.72 4.30
N PHE A 57 9.39 -2.36 5.03
CA PHE A 57 8.39 -1.41 4.54
C PHE A 57 8.98 -0.04 4.21
N TYR A 58 9.83 0.50 5.08
CA TYR A 58 10.47 1.81 4.88
C TYR A 58 11.58 1.75 3.83
N GLN A 59 12.32 0.64 3.72
CA GLN A 59 13.27 0.42 2.63
C GLN A 59 12.58 0.41 1.26
N GLN A 60 11.44 -0.27 1.10
CA GLN A 60 10.66 -0.25 -0.14
C GLN A 60 10.10 1.13 -0.51
N LYS A 61 10.09 2.07 0.44
CA LYS A 61 9.62 3.44 0.26
C LYS A 61 10.77 4.43 0.07
N ASP A 62 12.02 3.95 0.06
CA ASP A 62 13.23 4.78 0.04
C ASP A 62 13.21 5.83 1.16
N MET A 63 12.71 5.45 2.34
CA MET A 63 12.56 6.31 3.52
C MET A 63 13.39 5.78 4.70
N PRO A 64 13.90 6.67 5.58
CA PRO A 64 14.62 6.23 6.77
C PRO A 64 13.69 5.45 7.71
N VAL A 65 14.20 4.34 8.25
CA VAL A 65 13.50 3.55 9.26
C VAL A 65 13.39 4.39 10.54
N PRO A 66 12.19 4.58 11.11
CA PRO A 66 12.05 5.29 12.38
C PRO A 66 12.72 4.50 13.52
N ALA A 67 13.16 5.20 14.56
CA ALA A 67 13.64 4.55 15.78
C ALA A 67 12.49 3.74 16.39
N LEU A 68 12.61 2.42 16.36
CA LEU A 68 11.67 1.51 17.00
C LEU A 68 12.10 1.36 18.45
N GLU A 69 11.33 1.96 19.36
CA GLU A 69 11.47 1.65 20.77
C GLU A 69 10.95 0.22 20.99
N SER A 70 11.87 -0.69 21.30
CA SER A 70 11.52 -2.03 21.75
C SER A 70 10.70 -1.92 23.04
N ALA A 71 9.42 -2.29 22.97
CA ALA A 71 8.53 -2.38 24.13
C ALA A 71 8.91 -3.55 25.04
#